data_AF-B6BIK5-F1
#
_entry.id   AF-B6BIK5-F1
#
_cell.length_a   1.000
_cell.length_b   1.000
_cell.length_c   1.000
_cell.angle_alpha   90.00
_cell.angle_beta   90.00
_cell.angle_gamma   90.00
#
_symmetry.space_group_name_H-M   'P 1'
#
loop_
_entity.id
_entity.type
_entity.pdbx_description
1 polymer ?
#
loop_
_entity_poly.entity_id
_entity_poly.type
_entity_poly.pdbx_seq_one_letter_code
_entity_poly.pdbx_strand_id
1 'polypeptide(L)'
;MELSYLGILLIIASVVVGYFISYIKSRFEVSAYKKELKDYKEHLHRQMRITEEGSKNLEKDLAQLKKDNENLRISVKTLGQKPGRAELRLLNIYDGALRKMMLKAPGFSSAWEVSLQEAEREYEDNEKGFKSIIKKVFGPSIAQHTEASHIDKQKEGFN
;
A
#
# COMPACT_ATOMS: atom_id res chain seq x y z
N MET A 1 -46.98 -50.12 -60.48
CA MET A 1 -45.80 -49.26 -60.29
C MET A 1 -44.82 -50.05 -59.44
N GLU A 2 -43.98 -50.86 -60.08
CA GLU A 2 -42.95 -51.64 -59.39
C GLU A 2 -41.81 -50.69 -59.02
N LEU A 3 -41.78 -50.21 -57.77
CA LEU A 3 -40.58 -49.54 -57.27
C LEU A 3 -39.46 -50.58 -57.27
N SER A 4 -38.56 -50.46 -58.26
CA SER A 4 -37.38 -51.33 -58.38
C SER A 4 -36.61 -51.36 -57.06
N TYR A 5 -36.31 -52.56 -56.57
CA TYR A 5 -35.60 -52.83 -55.31
C TYR A 5 -34.33 -51.95 -55.12
N LEU A 6 -33.64 -51.65 -56.21
CA LEU A 6 -32.47 -50.76 -56.22
C LEU A 6 -32.82 -49.32 -55.79
N GLY A 7 -33.98 -48.80 -56.15
CA GLY A 7 -34.43 -47.47 -55.74
C GLY A 7 -34.67 -47.37 -54.23
N ILE A 8 -35.22 -48.42 -53.62
CA ILE A 8 -35.45 -48.49 -52.17
C ILE A 8 -34.11 -48.54 -51.43
N LEU A 9 -33.14 -49.32 -51.93
CA LEU A 9 -31.79 -49.40 -51.37
C LEU A 9 -31.05 -48.05 -51.41
N LEU A 10 -31.17 -47.29 -52.51
CA LEU A 10 -30.53 -45.98 -52.64
C LEU A 10 -31.14 -44.93 -51.69
N ILE A 11 -32.45 -44.98 -51.45
CA ILE A 11 -33.11 -44.10 -50.48
C ILE A 11 -32.67 -44.44 -49.06
N ILE A 12 -32.58 -45.73 -48.71
CA ILE A 12 -32.08 -46.14 -47.39
C ILE A 12 -30.62 -45.71 -47.22
N ALA A 13 -29.79 -45.89 -48.24
CA ALA A 13 -28.38 -45.49 -48.21
C ALA A 13 -28.22 -43.98 -47.99
N SER A 14 -29.03 -43.14 -48.66
CA SER A 14 -28.93 -41.68 -48.50
C SER A 14 -29.35 -41.21 -47.10
N VAL A 15 -30.36 -41.83 -46.51
CA VAL A 15 -30.80 -41.55 -45.12
C VAL A 15 -29.73 -41.95 -44.11
N VAL A 16 -29.10 -43.12 -44.28
CA VAL A 16 -28.02 -43.58 -43.40
C VAL A 16 -26.80 -42.66 -43.48
N VAL A 17 -26.43 -42.23 -44.69
CA VAL A 17 -25.31 -41.29 -44.89
C VAL A 17 -25.63 -39.92 -44.28
N GLY A 18 -26.85 -39.41 -44.46
CA GLY A 18 -27.29 -38.16 -43.83
C GLY A 18 -27.26 -38.20 -42.31
N TYR A 19 -27.73 -39.30 -41.71
CA TYR A 19 -27.66 -39.54 -40.27
C TYR A 19 -26.21 -39.59 -39.78
N PHE A 20 -25.33 -40.30 -40.49
CA PHE A 20 -23.93 -40.44 -40.13
C PHE A 20 -23.18 -39.10 -40.14
N ILE A 21 -23.39 -38.28 -41.17
CA ILE A 21 -22.79 -36.93 -41.27
C ILE A 21 -23.32 -36.01 -40.16
N SER A 22 -24.63 -36.06 -39.88
CA SER A 22 -25.25 -35.29 -38.79
C SER A 22 -24.69 -35.70 -37.42
N TYR A 23 -24.53 -37.01 -37.20
CA TYR A 23 -23.94 -37.56 -35.98
C TYR A 23 -22.51 -37.08 -35.76
N ILE A 24 -21.67 -37.13 -36.81
CA ILE A 24 -20.28 -36.65 -36.73
C ILE A 24 -20.24 -35.15 -36.42
N LYS A 25 -21.01 -34.32 -37.14
CA LYS A 25 -21.06 -32.87 -36.89
C LYS A 25 -21.46 -32.55 -35.45
N SER A 26 -22.51 -33.19 -34.94
CA SER A 26 -22.97 -32.98 -33.56
C SER A 26 -21.89 -33.33 -32.53
N ARG A 27 -21.11 -34.39 -32.75
CA ARG A 27 -20.02 -34.79 -31.85
C ARG A 27 -18.87 -33.77 -31.86
N PHE A 28 -18.55 -33.21 -33.03
CA PHE A 28 -17.54 -32.15 -33.15
C PHE A 28 -17.98 -30.86 -32.45
N GLU A 29 -19.21 -30.40 -32.65
CA GLU A 29 -19.76 -29.21 -31.99
C GLU A 29 -19.77 -29.36 -30.47
N VAL A 30 -20.25 -30.50 -29.95
CA VAL A 30 -20.22 -30.77 -28.51
C VAL A 30 -18.80 -30.81 -27.95
N SER A 31 -17.83 -31.30 -28.73
CA SER A 31 -16.42 -31.28 -28.30
C SER A 31 -15.84 -29.87 -28.28
N ALA A 32 -16.21 -29.01 -29.22
CA ALA A 32 -15.78 -27.62 -29.30
C ALA A 32 -16.32 -26.82 -28.11
N TYR A 33 -17.63 -26.91 -27.82
CA TYR A 33 -18.23 -26.24 -26.66
C TYR A 33 -17.64 -26.73 -25.32
N LYS A 34 -17.32 -28.03 -25.21
CA LYS A 34 -16.64 -28.55 -24.01
C LYS A 34 -15.23 -28.00 -23.86
N LYS A 35 -14.51 -27.81 -24.97
CA LYS A 35 -13.19 -27.19 -24.97
C LYS A 35 -13.28 -25.72 -24.54
N GLU A 36 -14.21 -24.96 -25.12
CA GLU A 36 -14.44 -23.56 -24.75
C GLU A 36 -14.82 -23.41 -23.28
N LEU A 37 -15.70 -24.26 -22.75
CA LEU A 37 -16.04 -24.27 -21.32
C LEU A 37 -14.83 -24.58 -20.43
N LYS A 38 -13.98 -25.51 -20.85
CA LYS A 38 -12.75 -25.85 -20.12
C LYS A 38 -11.80 -24.66 -20.11
N ASP A 39 -11.58 -24.03 -21.26
CA ASP A 39 -10.68 -22.88 -21.40
C ASP A 39 -11.21 -21.70 -20.58
N TYR A 40 -12.53 -21.45 -20.59
CA TYR A 40 -13.15 -20.40 -19.78
C TYR A 40 -12.99 -20.65 -18.28
N LYS A 41 -13.19 -21.90 -17.83
CA LYS A 41 -12.96 -22.29 -16.44
C LYS A 41 -11.49 -22.13 -16.05
N GLU A 42 -10.56 -22.51 -16.92
CA GLU A 42 -9.13 -22.33 -16.67
C GLU A 42 -8.73 -20.85 -16.57
N HIS A 43 -9.26 -20.00 -17.46
CA HIS A 43 -9.06 -18.56 -17.39
C HIS A 43 -9.60 -17.97 -16.09
N LEU A 44 -10.79 -18.37 -15.65
CA LEU A 44 -11.36 -17.90 -14.39
C LEU A 44 -10.53 -18.33 -13.18
N HIS A 45 -10.10 -19.58 -13.13
CA HIS A 45 -9.21 -20.08 -12.08
C HIS A 45 -7.87 -19.34 -12.07
N ARG A 46 -7.31 -19.04 -13.24
CA ARG A 46 -6.07 -18.26 -13.35
C ARG A 46 -6.26 -16.84 -12.83
N GLN A 47 -7.37 -16.18 -13.18
CA GLN A 47 -7.69 -14.85 -12.69
C GLN A 47 -7.90 -14.84 -11.18
N MET A 48 -8.69 -15.77 -10.63
CA MET A 48 -8.87 -15.90 -9.18
C MET A 48 -7.53 -16.08 -8.47
N ARG A 49 -6.66 -16.97 -8.98
CA ARG A 49 -5.33 -17.19 -8.39
C ARG A 49 -4.47 -15.93 -8.43
N ILE A 50 -4.45 -15.21 -9.55
CA ILE A 50 -3.70 -13.94 -9.68
C ILE A 50 -4.25 -12.89 -8.71
N THR A 51 -5.57 -12.73 -8.62
CA THR A 51 -6.21 -11.79 -7.69
C THR A 51 -5.93 -12.16 -6.24
N GLU A 52 -5.97 -13.45 -5.88
CA GLU A 52 -5.68 -13.93 -4.54
C GLU A 52 -4.19 -13.74 -4.18
N GLU A 53 -3.27 -14.06 -5.08
CA GLU A 53 -1.84 -13.80 -4.91
C GLU A 53 -1.54 -12.30 -4.75
N GLY A 54 -2.16 -11.46 -5.60
CA GLY A 54 -2.05 -10.00 -5.50
C GLY A 54 -2.59 -9.45 -4.19
N SER A 55 -3.76 -9.93 -3.75
CA SER A 55 -4.37 -9.54 -2.49
C SER A 55 -3.51 -9.94 -1.28
N LYS A 56 -2.96 -11.16 -1.27
CA LYS A 56 -2.03 -11.61 -0.23
C LYS A 56 -0.75 -10.78 -0.16
N ASN A 57 -0.21 -10.37 -1.31
CA ASN A 57 0.96 -9.51 -1.34
C ASN A 57 0.64 -8.11 -0.79
N LEU A 58 -0.50 -7.53 -1.18
CA LEU A 58 -0.93 -6.24 -0.65
C LEU A 58 -1.14 -6.28 0.87
N GLU A 59 -1.72 -7.36 1.38
CA GLU A 59 -1.90 -7.56 2.83
C GLU A 59 -0.56 -7.68 3.57
N LYS A 60 0.39 -8.42 3.01
CA LYS A 60 1.76 -8.52 3.55
C LYS A 60 2.46 -7.17 3.58
N ASP A 61 2.39 -6.42 2.48
CA ASP A 61 3.01 -5.10 2.36
C ASP A 61 2.39 -4.13 3.38
N LEU A 62 1.05 -4.14 3.54
CA LEU A 62 0.37 -3.37 4.58
C LEU A 62 0.81 -3.76 6.00
N ALA A 63 0.94 -5.05 6.29
CA ALA A 63 1.39 -5.51 7.59
C ALA A 63 2.83 -5.07 7.87
N GLN A 64 3.71 -5.15 6.86
CA GLN A 64 5.09 -4.71 6.94
C GLN A 64 5.19 -3.18 7.15
N LEU A 65 4.43 -2.40 6.37
CA LEU A 65 4.40 -0.94 6.52
C LEU A 65 3.89 -0.50 7.89
N LYS A 66 2.84 -1.15 8.41
CA LYS A 66 2.35 -0.86 9.77
C LYS A 66 3.40 -1.15 10.83
N LYS A 67 4.12 -2.27 10.70
CA LYS A 67 5.21 -2.63 11.60
C LYS A 67 6.35 -1.62 11.53
N ASP A 68 6.76 -1.23 10.34
CA ASP A 68 7.85 -0.26 10.14
C ASP A 68 7.46 1.13 10.63
N ASN A 69 6.20 1.53 10.44
CA ASN A 69 5.67 2.80 10.95
C ASN A 69 5.72 2.84 12.49
N GLU A 70 5.28 1.78 13.17
CA GLU A 70 5.33 1.73 14.64
C GLU A 70 6.79 1.67 15.13
N ASN A 71 7.67 0.92 14.45
CA ASN A 71 9.10 0.90 14.76
C ASN A 71 9.74 2.29 14.62
N LEU A 72 9.42 3.02 13.54
CA LEU A 72 9.90 4.38 13.32
C LEU A 72 9.35 5.33 14.38
N ARG A 73 8.07 5.23 14.71
CA ARG A 73 7.45 6.04 15.77
C ARG A 73 8.12 5.82 17.13
N ILE A 74 8.37 4.57 17.50
CA ILE A 74 9.10 4.22 18.72
C ILE A 74 10.54 4.74 18.65
N SER A 75 11.21 4.59 17.50
CA SER A 75 12.58 5.07 17.29
C SER A 75 12.66 6.59 17.46
N VAL A 76 11.79 7.35 16.78
CA VAL A 76 11.71 8.82 16.91
C VAL A 76 11.46 9.23 18.36
N LYS A 77 10.51 8.57 19.05
CA LYS A 77 10.25 8.83 20.48
C LYS A 77 11.46 8.52 21.35
N THR A 78 12.18 7.44 21.04
CA THR A 78 13.37 7.01 21.79
C THR A 78 14.56 7.94 21.55
N LEU A 79 14.78 8.39 20.31
CA LEU A 79 15.81 9.39 19.99
C LEU A 79 15.55 10.71 20.73
N GLY A 80 14.28 11.15 20.82
CA GLY A 80 13.94 12.37 21.56
C GLY A 80 14.07 12.24 23.09
N GLN A 81 13.96 11.03 23.65
CA GLN A 81 13.99 10.81 25.11
C GLN A 81 15.38 10.45 25.65
N LYS A 82 16.29 9.97 24.81
CA LYS A 82 17.66 9.61 25.20
C LYS A 82 18.65 10.50 24.45
N PRO A 83 18.90 11.74 24.90
CA PRO A 83 20.10 12.44 24.47
C PRO A 83 21.28 11.50 24.71
N GLY A 84 22.09 11.28 23.68
CA GLY A 84 23.11 10.23 23.72
C GLY A 84 24.04 10.42 24.92
N ARG A 85 24.62 9.33 25.46
CA ARG A 85 25.66 9.46 26.53
C ARG A 85 26.79 10.40 26.11
N ALA A 86 27.04 10.53 24.80
CA ALA A 86 27.99 11.47 24.23
C ALA A 86 27.53 12.94 24.41
N GLU A 87 26.26 13.25 24.15
CA GLU A 87 25.70 14.60 24.32
C GLU A 87 25.66 15.01 25.79
N LEU A 88 25.24 14.10 26.68
CA LEU A 88 25.29 14.32 28.14
C LEU A 88 26.72 14.57 28.64
N ARG A 89 27.69 13.80 28.12
CA ARG A 89 29.11 14.02 28.46
C ARG A 89 29.58 15.38 27.96
N LEU A 90 29.24 15.73 26.73
CA LEU A 90 29.60 17.00 26.12
C LEU A 90 29.01 18.19 26.88
N LEU A 91 27.74 18.11 27.27
CA LEU A 91 27.06 19.12 28.10
C LEU A 91 27.78 19.31 29.44
N ASN A 92 28.17 18.23 30.11
CA ASN A 92 28.93 18.31 31.36
C ASN A 92 30.32 18.95 31.17
N ILE A 93 30.99 18.66 30.05
CA ILE A 93 32.29 19.29 29.73
C ILE A 93 32.10 20.79 29.50
N TYR A 94 31.07 21.20 28.77
CA TYR A 94 30.75 22.61 28.55
C TYR A 94 30.39 23.34 29.84
N ASP A 95 29.55 22.75 30.72
CA ASP A 95 29.24 23.35 32.03
C ASP A 95 30.50 23.55 32.87
N GLY A 96 31.38 22.54 32.92
CA GLY A 96 32.67 22.66 33.60
C GLY A 96 33.60 23.72 33.01
N ALA A 97 33.59 23.89 31.68
CA ALA A 97 34.35 24.94 31.01
C ALA A 97 33.78 26.34 31.29
N LEU A 98 32.45 26.51 31.24
CA LEU A 98 31.77 27.76 31.53
C LEU A 98 32.03 28.24 32.96
N ARG A 99 31.91 27.34 33.95
CA ARG A 99 32.23 27.66 35.35
C ARG A 99 33.68 28.14 35.51
N LYS A 100 34.62 27.51 34.82
CA LYS A 100 36.04 27.92 34.84
C LYS A 100 36.25 29.27 34.17
N MET A 101 35.51 29.59 33.11
CA MET A 101 35.58 30.89 32.43
C MET A 101 34.99 32.00 33.30
N MET A 102 33.85 31.77 33.95
CA MET A 102 33.23 32.72 34.88
C MET A 102 34.17 33.13 36.02
N LEU A 103 34.99 32.18 36.51
CA LEU A 103 35.99 32.47 37.55
C LEU A 103 37.22 33.23 37.04
N LYS A 104 37.53 33.14 35.74
CA LYS A 104 38.75 33.70 35.14
C LYS A 104 38.54 35.04 34.44
N ALA A 105 37.31 35.35 34.03
CA ALA A 105 37.00 36.53 33.23
C ALA A 105 35.91 37.38 33.92
N PRO A 106 36.26 38.54 34.51
CA PRO A 106 35.27 39.45 35.08
C PRO A 106 34.33 39.98 33.99
N GLY A 107 33.03 40.03 34.26
CA GLY A 107 31.99 40.45 33.30
C GLY A 107 31.55 39.37 32.30
N PHE A 108 32.22 38.21 32.25
CA PHE A 108 31.81 37.10 31.38
C PHE A 108 30.45 36.54 31.76
N SER A 109 30.15 36.42 33.06
CA SER A 109 28.87 35.85 33.52
C SER A 109 27.65 36.64 33.03
N SER A 110 27.70 37.97 33.09
CA SER A 110 26.59 38.81 32.64
C SER A 110 26.43 38.82 31.13
N ALA A 111 27.55 38.83 30.38
CA ALA A 111 27.51 38.74 28.93
C ALA A 111 26.97 37.38 28.47
N TRP A 112 27.38 36.29 29.13
CA TRP A 112 26.90 34.95 28.85
C TRP A 112 25.40 34.79 29.14
N GLU A 113 24.90 35.34 30.25
CA GLU A 113 23.48 35.27 30.60
C GLU A 113 22.60 35.99 29.58
N VAL A 114 23.03 37.17 29.10
CA VAL A 114 22.32 37.92 28.04
C VAL A 114 22.34 37.13 26.73
N SER A 115 23.50 36.60 26.32
CA SER A 115 23.61 35.80 25.10
C SER A 115 22.83 34.49 25.18
N LEU A 116 22.72 33.87 26.37
CA LEU A 116 21.91 32.68 26.58
C LEU A 116 20.42 32.99 26.40
N GLN A 117 19.96 34.09 27.00
CA GLN A 117 18.56 34.52 26.87
C GLN A 117 18.20 34.88 25.42
N GLU A 118 19.13 35.48 24.69
CA GLU A 118 18.95 35.77 23.25
C GLU A 118 18.87 34.48 22.43
N ALA A 119 19.78 33.52 22.66
CA ALA A 119 19.77 32.22 21.98
C ALA A 119 18.51 31.40 22.29
N GLU A 120 17.99 31.43 23.52
CA GLU A 120 16.72 30.80 23.88
C GLU A 120 15.54 31.39 23.08
N ARG A 121 15.48 32.72 22.94
CA ARG A 121 14.45 33.39 22.15
C ARG A 121 14.53 33.02 20.67
N GLU A 122 15.73 33.05 20.09
CA GLU A 122 15.92 32.63 18.69
C GLU A 122 15.50 31.17 18.46
N TYR A 123 15.81 30.28 19.41
CA TYR A 123 15.42 28.88 19.33
C TYR A 123 13.90 28.69 19.39
N GLU A 124 13.21 29.37 20.32
CA GLU A 124 11.75 29.34 20.40
C GLU A 124 11.08 29.86 19.12
N ASP A 125 11.59 30.95 18.57
CA ASP A 125 11.04 31.56 17.35
C ASP A 125 11.26 30.65 16.13
N ASN A 126 12.40 29.97 16.06
CA ASN A 126 12.68 28.95 15.06
C ASN A 126 11.76 27.72 15.19
N GLU A 127 11.49 27.23 16.41
CA GLU A 127 10.52 26.14 16.60
C GLU A 127 9.10 26.52 16.19
N LYS A 128 8.67 27.74 16.52
CA LYS A 128 7.35 28.28 16.11
C LYS A 128 7.28 28.41 14.58
N GLY A 129 8.34 28.92 13.94
CA GLY A 129 8.46 29.04 12.49
C GLY A 129 8.43 27.70 11.77
N PHE A 130 9.18 26.71 12.26
CA PHE A 130 9.22 25.37 11.69
C PHE A 130 7.87 24.63 11.81
N LYS A 131 7.19 24.75 12.95
CA LYS A 131 5.82 24.22 13.13
C LYS A 131 4.83 24.82 12.14
N SER A 132 4.94 26.12 11.85
CA SER A 132 4.11 26.81 10.85
C SER A 132 4.34 26.29 9.44
N ILE A 133 5.61 26.07 9.06
CA ILE A 133 5.99 25.54 7.74
C ILE A 133 5.51 24.09 7.56
N ILE A 134 5.72 23.22 8.55
CA ILE A 134 5.22 21.83 8.51
C ILE A 134 3.69 21.82 8.36
N LYS A 135 2.97 22.63 9.14
CA LYS A 135 1.51 22.72 9.03
C LYS A 135 1.06 23.18 7.64
N LYS A 136 1.80 24.09 7.01
CA LYS A 136 1.48 24.61 5.66
C LYS A 136 1.75 23.58 4.55
N VAL A 137 2.80 22.77 4.69
CA VAL A 137 3.22 21.78 3.68
C VAL A 137 2.46 20.45 3.81
N PHE A 138 2.19 19.99 5.04
CA PHE A 138 1.54 18.70 5.30
C PHE A 138 0.06 18.81 5.69
N GLY A 139 -0.43 20.01 6.04
CA GLY A 139 -1.84 20.25 6.36
C GLY A 139 -2.82 19.89 5.24
N PRO A 140 -2.53 20.21 3.95
CA PRO A 140 -3.43 19.86 2.85
C PRO A 140 -3.54 18.35 2.60
N SER A 141 -2.47 17.56 2.82
CA SER A 141 -2.48 16.13 2.51
C SER A 141 -3.16 15.28 3.59
N ILE A 142 -3.11 15.70 4.85
CA ILE A 142 -3.82 15.03 5.96
C ILE A 142 -5.34 15.29 5.89
N ALA A 143 -5.74 16.48 5.44
CA ALA A 143 -7.16 16.81 5.26
C ALA A 143 -7.81 15.96 4.16
N GLN A 144 -7.13 15.77 3.01
CA GLN A 144 -7.62 14.92 1.93
C GLN A 144 -7.74 13.44 2.33
N HIS A 145 -6.85 12.93 3.18
CA HIS A 145 -6.93 11.54 3.64
C HIS A 145 -8.07 11.31 4.66
N THR A 146 -8.47 12.37 5.37
CA THR A 146 -9.59 12.33 6.32
C THR A 146 -10.94 12.40 5.58
N GLU A 147 -11.07 13.27 4.57
CA GLU A 147 -12.28 13.36 3.73
C GLU A 147 -12.52 12.09 2.90
N ALA A 148 -11.46 11.51 2.30
CA ALA A 148 -11.59 10.25 1.56
C ALA A 148 -12.10 9.09 2.44
N SER A 149 -11.65 9.03 3.71
CA SER A 149 -12.09 8.00 4.66
C SER A 149 -13.53 8.18 5.17
N HIS A 150 -14.04 9.42 5.15
CA HIS A 150 -15.42 9.72 5.55
C HIS A 150 -16.44 9.46 4.43
N ILE A 151 -16.05 9.68 3.17
CA ILE A 151 -16.92 9.44 2.00
C ILE A 151 -17.17 7.93 1.79
N ASP A 152 -16.18 7.07 2.04
CA ASP A 152 -16.36 5.61 1.93
C ASP A 152 -17.30 5.05 3.01
N LYS A 153 -17.19 5.52 4.25
CA LYS A 153 -18.12 5.11 5.33
C LYS A 153 -19.56 5.55 5.10
N GLN A 154 -19.78 6.64 4.38
CA GLN A 154 -21.13 7.15 4.09
C GLN A 154 -21.82 6.38 2.95
N LYS A 155 -21.06 5.69 2.10
CA LYS A 155 -21.59 4.83 1.03
C LYS A 155 -21.94 3.42 1.50
N GLU A 156 -21.24 2.89 2.52
CA GLU A 156 -21.55 1.59 3.12
C GLU A 156 -22.80 1.59 4.02
N GLY A 157 -23.26 2.76 4.47
CA GLY A 157 -24.48 2.90 5.29
C GLY A 157 -25.79 3.03 4.51
N PHE A 158 -25.78 2.90 3.18
CA PHE A 158 -26.95 3.12 2.32
C PHE A 158 -27.26 1.95 1.36
N ASN A 159 -26.77 0.74 1.68
CA ASN A 159 -27.20 -0.52 1.03
C ASN A 159 -27.68 -1.51 2.08
#